data_AF-A0A7C2E225-F1
#
_entry.id   AF-A0A7C2E225-F1
#
_cell.length_a   1.000
_cell.length_b   1.000
_cell.length_c   1.000
_cell.angle_alpha   90.00
_cell.angle_beta   90.00
_cell.angle_gamma   90.00
#
_symmetry.space_group_name_H-M   'P 1'
#
loop_
_entity.id
_entity.type
_entity.pdbx_description
1 polymer ?
#
loop_
_entity_poly.entity_id
_entity_poly.type
_entity_poly.pdbx_seq_one_letter_code
_entity_poly.pdbx_strand_id
1 'polypeptide(L)' 'MKALFLVMDGMADMSHSELGWMTPLQAASTPNLDRLAREGCCALMYPLGPGISI' A
#
# COMPACT_ATOMS: atom_id res chain seq x y z
N MET A 1 -4.63 -11.17 -24.08
CA MET A 1 -4.74 -10.58 -22.72
C MET A 1 -3.58 -9.63 -22.53
N LYS A 2 -3.79 -8.48 -21.88
CA LYS A 2 -2.72 -7.52 -21.53
C LYS A 2 -2.72 -7.35 -20.02
N ALA A 3 -1.55 -7.11 -19.43
CA ALA A 3 -1.39 -6.88 -18.01
C ALA A 3 -0.69 -5.54 -17.76
N LEU A 4 -1.04 -4.87 -16.66
CA LEU A 4 -0.38 -3.69 -16.15
C LEU A 4 0.20 -4.03 -14.77
N PHE A 5 1.50 -3.83 -14.60
CA PHE A 5 2.17 -3.94 -13.30
C PHE A 5 2.63 -2.55 -12.87
N LEU A 6 2.05 -2.06 -11.76
CA LEU A 6 2.35 -0.74 -11.21
C LEU A 6 3.09 -0.94 -9.88
N VAL A 7 4.31 -0.40 -9.81
CA VAL A 7 5.11 -0.34 -8.57
C VAL A 7 5.07 1.08 -8.06
N MET A 8 4.71 1.23 -6.78
CA MET A 8 4.75 2.50 -6.08
C MET A 8 5.93 2.43 -5.11
N ASP A 9 7.03 3.08 -5.50
CA ASP A 9 8.28 3.06 -4.73
C ASP A 9 8.08 3.72 -3.36
N GLY A 10 8.62 3.10 -2.31
CA GLY A 10 8.48 3.60 -0.94
C GLY A 10 7.05 3.70 -0.42
N MET A 11 6.08 2.94 -0.97
CA MET A 11 4.67 3.07 -0.59
C MET A 11 4.37 2.65 0.87
N ALA A 12 5.19 1.76 1.44
CA ALA A 12 5.03 1.35 2.83
C ALA A 12 5.65 2.40 3.77
N ASP A 13 4.95 2.70 4.86
CA ASP A 13 5.40 3.61 5.90
C ASP A 13 4.72 3.23 7.23
N MET A 14 5.14 3.85 8.32
CA MET A 14 4.61 3.69 9.67
C MET A 14 3.43 4.64 9.92
N SER A 15 2.71 4.37 11.02
CA SER A 15 1.68 5.27 11.53
C SER A 15 2.31 6.51 12.18
N HIS A 16 1.77 7.70 11.88
CA HIS A 16 2.27 8.97 12.42
C HIS A 16 1.21 9.67 13.29
N SER A 17 1.61 10.27 14.41
CA SER A 17 0.68 10.92 15.34
C SER A 17 -0.04 12.13 14.75
N GLU A 18 0.64 12.89 13.87
CA GLU A 18 0.06 14.02 13.12
C GLU A 18 -1.03 13.60 12.12
N LEU A 19 -1.08 12.32 11.75
CA LEU A 19 -2.10 11.72 10.90
C LEU A 19 -3.17 10.96 11.71
N GLY A 20 -3.27 11.20 13.03
CA GLY A 20 -4.21 10.48 13.88
C GLY A 20 -3.86 8.99 14.01
N TRP A 21 -2.56 8.66 14.04
CA TRP A 21 -2.03 7.28 14.08
C TRP A 21 -2.35 6.43 12.85
N MET A 22 -2.53 7.07 11.70
CA MET A 22 -2.62 6.41 10.38
C MET A 22 -1.28 6.44 9.65
N THR A 23 -1.06 5.53 8.71
CA THR A 23 0.01 5.67 7.71
C THR A 23 -0.36 6.75 6.68
N PRO A 24 0.60 7.33 5.94
CA PRO A 24 0.30 8.28 4.88
C PRO A 24 -0.66 7.72 3.81
N LEU A 25 -0.52 6.45 3.44
CA LEU A 25 -1.42 5.79 2.49
C LEU A 25 -2.85 5.70 3.04
N GLN A 26 -3.02 5.45 4.33
CA GLN A 26 -4.34 5.42 4.98
C GLN A 26 -4.97 6.82 5.09
N ALA A 27 -4.15 7.85 5.40
CA ALA A 27 -4.62 9.22 5.55
C ALA A 27 -4.94 9.91 4.20
N ALA A 28 -4.32 9.47 3.11
CA ALA A 28 -4.51 10.04 1.79
C ALA A 28 -5.88 9.69 1.18
N SER A 29 -6.48 10.66 0.48
CA SER A 29 -7.66 10.40 -0.34
C SER A 29 -7.27 9.61 -1.60
N THR A 30 -7.53 8.30 -1.60
CA THR A 30 -7.14 7.39 -2.68
C THR A 30 -8.33 6.60 -3.26
N PRO A 31 -9.41 7.27 -3.73
CA PRO A 31 -10.66 6.60 -4.13
C PRO A 31 -10.49 5.55 -5.24
N ASN A 32 -9.48 5.70 -6.10
CA ASN A 32 -9.16 4.71 -7.13
C ASN A 32 -8.51 3.45 -6.56
N LEU A 33 -7.56 3.59 -5.63
CA LEU A 33 -6.95 2.44 -4.96
C LEU A 33 -7.96 1.75 -4.05
N ASP A 34 -8.80 2.52 -3.35
CA ASP A 34 -9.90 2.00 -2.53
C ASP A 34 -10.87 1.14 -3.35
N ARG A 35 -11.23 1.60 -4.54
CA ARG A 35 -12.09 0.83 -5.46
C ARG A 35 -11.41 -0.45 -5.93
N LEU A 36 -10.13 -0.37 -6.32
CA LEU A 36 -9.36 -1.55 -6.72
C LEU A 36 -9.22 -2.58 -5.59
N ALA A 37 -9.00 -2.12 -4.36
CA ALA A 37 -8.94 -2.99 -3.18
C ALA A 37 -10.29 -3.66 -2.87
N ARG A 38 -11.40 -2.91 -3.03
CA ARG A 38 -12.77 -3.41 -2.79
C ARG A 38 -13.23 -4.41 -3.85
N GLU A 39 -12.90 -4.17 -5.12
CA GLU A 39 -13.34 -4.99 -6.25
C GLU A 39 -12.35 -6.12 -6.59
N GLY A 40 -11.11 -6.03 -6.09
CA GLY A 40 -10.03 -6.97 -6.35
C GLY A 40 -9.65 -7.81 -5.13
N CYS A 41 -8.35 -8.08 -4.98
CA CYS A 41 -7.80 -8.74 -3.81
C CYS A 41 -6.63 -7.94 -3.23
N CYS A 42 -6.47 -7.98 -1.91
CA CYS A 42 -5.33 -7.40 -1.22
C CYS A 42 -4.52 -8.49 -0.52
N ALA A 43 -3.20 -8.31 -0.50
CA ALA A 43 -2.27 -9.17 0.22
C ALA A 43 -1.05 -8.36 0.66
N LEU A 44 -0.30 -8.89 1.62
CA LEU A 44 1.03 -8.38 1.97
C LEU A 44 2.08 -9.04 1.06
N MET A 45 2.98 -8.22 0.51
CA MET A 45 4.14 -8.69 -0.25
C MET A 45 5.39 -8.57 0.62
N TYR A 46 6.14 -9.67 0.75
CA TYR A 46 7.47 -9.67 1.34
C TYR A 46 8.50 -9.66 0.21
N PRO A 47 9.21 -8.55 -0.05
CA PRO A 47 10.11 -8.46 -1.21
C PRO A 47 11.23 -9.51 -1.18
N LEU A 48 11.81 -9.76 0.00
CA LEU A 48 12.85 -10.77 0.24
C LEU A 48 12.39 -11.87 1.22
N GLY A 49 11.69 -11.48 2.27
CA GLY A 49 11.16 -12.38 3.30
C GLY A 49 10.66 -11.60 4.52
N PRO A 50 9.91 -12.24 5.44
CA PRO A 50 9.46 -11.58 6.66
C PRO A 50 10.63 -11.05 7.50
N GLY A 51 10.59 -9.78 7.87
CA GLY A 51 11.61 -9.13 8.71
C GLY A 51 12.93 -8.78 8.01
N ILE A 52 13.03 -8.93 6.69
CA ILE A 52 14.22 -8.55 5.92
C ILE A 52 14.00 -7.15 5.33
N SER A 53 14.81 -6.19 5.77
CA SER A 53 14.82 -4.82 5.25
C SER A 53 15.54 -4.74 3.90
N ILE A 54 15.04 -3.89 3.00
CA ILE A 54 15.76 -3.43 1.80
C ILE A 54 16.37 -2.05 2.04
#